data_AF-A0A2M7FQ19-F1
#
_entry.id   AF-A0A2M7FQ19-F1
#
_cell.length_a   1.000
_cell.length_b   1.000
_cell.length_c   1.000
_cell.angle_alpha   90.00
_cell.angle_beta   90.00
_cell.angle_gamma   90.00
#
_symmetry.space_group_name_H-M   'P 1'
#
loop_
_entity.id
_entity.type
_entity.pdbx_description
1 polymer ?
#
loop_
_entity_poly.entity_id
_entity_poly.type
_entity_poly.pdbx_seq_one_letter_code
_entity_poly.pdbx_strand_id
1 'polypeptide(L)'
;MSVTKGYLSACMDKRFWLKVAQAFAEKTGMEMTDFWLETNAGGANTQNNPTGEDYAVAHGAQVFGWGAHGSVCGGQPGVSDDDSKAILLEKIQEKKLKFPGNKHYGIFLTEEKVEIWEA
;
A
#
# COMPACT_ATOMS: atom_id res chain seq x y z
N MET A 1 1.07 -17.73 20.03
CA MET A 1 1.64 -17.44 18.70
C MET A 1 1.65 -15.93 18.55
N SER A 2 2.75 -15.32 18.14
CA SER A 2 2.76 -13.87 17.88
C SER A 2 1.83 -13.59 16.70
N VAL A 3 0.90 -12.65 16.84
CA VAL A 3 0.04 -12.21 15.74
C VAL A 3 0.95 -11.52 14.71
N THR A 4 0.89 -11.96 13.45
CA THR A 4 1.58 -11.29 12.33
C THR A 4 0.99 -9.89 12.18
N LYS A 5 1.84 -8.85 12.23
CA LYS A 5 1.40 -7.46 12.06
C LYS A 5 1.81 -6.91 10.71
N GLY A 6 1.01 -5.98 10.20
CA GLY A 6 1.24 -5.40 8.89
C GLY A 6 1.16 -3.88 8.87
N TYR A 7 1.52 -3.31 7.74
CA TYR A 7 1.35 -1.90 7.44
C TYR A 7 0.79 -1.78 6.02
N LEU A 8 -0.16 -0.87 5.82
CA LEU A 8 -0.78 -0.62 4.54
C LEU A 8 -0.77 0.88 4.25
N SER A 9 -0.16 1.27 3.14
CA SER A 9 -0.33 2.59 2.55
C SER A 9 -1.40 2.54 1.47
N ALA A 10 -2.33 3.49 1.45
CA ALA A 10 -3.35 3.60 0.41
C ALA A 10 -3.71 5.06 0.11
N CYS A 11 -4.35 5.32 -1.03
CA CYS A 11 -4.86 6.66 -1.28
C CYS A 11 -6.05 6.97 -0.39
N MET A 12 -6.14 8.19 0.16
CA MET A 12 -7.26 8.65 0.98
C MET A 12 -8.60 8.82 0.24
N ASP A 13 -8.64 8.61 -1.07
CA ASP A 13 -9.87 8.66 -1.85
C ASP A 13 -10.88 7.62 -1.31
N LYS A 14 -12.06 8.12 -0.92
CA LYS A 14 -13.16 7.34 -0.32
C LYS A 14 -13.60 6.14 -1.16
N ARG A 15 -13.34 6.15 -2.48
CA ARG A 15 -13.69 5.07 -3.40
C ARG A 15 -12.77 3.86 -3.26
N PHE A 16 -11.55 4.07 -2.77
CA PHE A 16 -10.43 3.16 -3.01
C PHE A 16 -9.81 2.61 -1.74
N TRP A 17 -9.62 3.40 -0.66
CA TRP A 17 -8.90 2.94 0.52
C TRP A 17 -9.50 1.67 1.16
N LEU A 18 -10.84 1.59 1.24
CA LEU A 18 -11.52 0.45 1.84
C LEU A 18 -11.33 -0.82 1.01
N LYS A 19 -11.44 -0.72 -0.32
CA LYS A 19 -11.23 -1.84 -1.24
C LYS A 19 -9.79 -2.34 -1.20
N VAL A 20 -8.82 -1.42 -1.14
CA VAL A 20 -7.40 -1.75 -0.99
C VAL A 20 -7.15 -2.50 0.33
N ALA A 21 -7.72 -2.02 1.43
CA ALA A 21 -7.55 -2.65 2.74
C ALA A 21 -8.20 -4.04 2.83
N GLN A 22 -9.39 -4.20 2.25
CA GLN A 22 -10.05 -5.51 2.15
C GLN A 22 -9.24 -6.50 1.31
N ALA A 23 -8.74 -6.07 0.15
CA ALA A 23 -7.91 -6.92 -0.71
C ALA A 23 -6.58 -7.30 -0.03
N PHE A 24 -5.98 -6.39 0.75
CA PHE A 24 -4.78 -6.68 1.51
C PHE A 24 -5.04 -7.70 2.62
N ALA A 25 -6.11 -7.52 3.40
CA ALA A 25 -6.54 -8.46 4.43
C ALA A 25 -6.78 -9.86 3.84
N GLU A 26 -7.56 -9.95 2.76
CA GLU A 26 -7.84 -11.21 2.06
C GLU A 26 -6.58 -11.89 1.54
N LYS A 27 -5.68 -11.13 0.89
CA LYS A 27 -4.45 -11.69 0.31
C LYS A 27 -3.47 -12.21 1.35
N THR A 28 -3.41 -11.56 2.50
CA THR A 28 -2.44 -11.86 3.57
C THR A 28 -3.00 -12.79 4.64
N GLY A 29 -4.32 -13.01 4.67
CA GLY A 29 -5.00 -13.73 5.73
C GLY A 29 -5.02 -12.97 7.06
N MET A 30 -4.81 -11.65 7.03
CA MET A 30 -4.80 -10.79 8.20
C MET A 30 -6.19 -10.18 8.42
N GLU A 31 -6.54 -9.90 9.68
CA GLU A 31 -7.69 -9.07 9.97
C GLU A 31 -7.35 -7.59 9.78
N MET A 32 -8.37 -6.75 9.52
CA MET A 32 -8.19 -5.30 9.38
C MET A 32 -7.59 -4.64 10.63
N THR A 33 -7.68 -5.30 11.79
CA THR A 33 -7.09 -4.85 13.07
C THR A 33 -5.62 -5.22 13.23
N ASP A 34 -5.08 -6.08 12.36
CA ASP A 34 -3.71 -6.60 12.47
C ASP A 34 -2.69 -5.70 11.75
N PHE A 35 -3.14 -4.65 11.06
CA PHE A 35 -2.25 -3.72 10.38
C PHE A 35 -2.61 -2.25 10.60
N TRP A 36 -1.57 -1.41 10.56
CA TRP A 36 -1.75 0.03 10.48
C TRP A 36 -2.14 0.42 9.07
N LEU A 37 -3.12 1.31 8.93
CA LEU A 37 -3.51 1.93 7.66
C LEU A 37 -3.07 3.38 7.67
N GLU A 38 -2.18 3.75 6.74
CA GLU A 38 -1.83 5.14 6.45
C GLU A 38 -2.45 5.54 5.12
N THR A 39 -3.14 6.67 5.10
CA THR A 39 -3.77 7.20 3.89
C THR A 39 -3.32 8.61 3.60
N ASN A 40 -2.96 8.88 2.33
CA ASN A 40 -2.63 10.21 1.82
C ASN A 40 -3.18 10.38 0.40
N ALA A 41 -3.26 11.62 -0.09
CA ALA A 41 -3.53 11.85 -1.52
C ALA A 41 -2.48 11.11 -2.35
N GLY A 42 -2.87 10.24 -3.29
CA GLY A 42 -1.94 9.49 -4.14
C GLY A 42 -1.40 8.18 -3.54
N GLY A 43 -1.66 7.91 -2.25
CA GLY A 43 -1.20 6.70 -1.57
C GLY A 43 0.32 6.53 -1.64
N ALA A 44 0.78 5.29 -1.82
CA ALA A 44 2.21 4.95 -1.79
C ALA A 44 3.05 5.76 -2.79
N ASN A 45 2.49 6.14 -3.94
CA ASN A 45 3.21 6.88 -4.99
C ASN A 45 3.74 8.25 -4.55
N THR A 46 3.09 8.86 -3.56
CA THR A 46 3.36 10.24 -3.13
C THR A 46 3.73 10.32 -1.65
N GLN A 47 3.88 9.17 -1.00
CA GLN A 47 4.24 9.09 0.40
C GLN A 47 5.71 9.47 0.58
N ASN A 48 5.94 10.73 0.94
CA ASN A 48 7.28 11.30 1.11
C ASN A 48 7.76 11.33 2.56
N ASN A 49 6.85 11.16 3.54
CA ASN A 49 7.20 11.09 4.95
C ASN A 49 6.95 9.68 5.51
N PRO A 50 8.01 8.94 5.88
CA PRO A 50 7.90 7.54 6.28
C PRO A 50 7.55 7.33 7.76
N THR A 51 6.98 8.31 8.45
CA THR A 51 6.78 8.19 9.91
C THR A 51 5.89 6.99 10.28
N GLY A 52 4.87 6.68 9.47
CA GLY A 52 3.96 5.55 9.71
C GLY A 52 4.62 4.18 9.50
N GLU A 53 5.38 3.99 8.42
CA GLU A 53 6.10 2.73 8.16
C GLU A 53 7.15 2.43 9.24
N ASP A 54 7.93 3.44 9.64
CA ASP A 54 8.97 3.26 10.66
C ASP A 54 8.35 2.96 12.03
N TYR A 55 7.24 3.63 12.36
CA TYR A 55 6.46 3.31 13.55
C TYR A 55 5.94 1.87 13.51
N ALA A 56 5.34 1.44 12.40
CA ALA A 56 4.79 0.10 12.25
C ALA A 56 5.88 -0.98 12.42
N VAL A 57 7.05 -0.79 11.80
CA VAL A 57 8.21 -1.69 11.98
C VAL A 57 8.64 -1.76 13.43
N ALA A 58 8.79 -0.61 14.11
CA ALA A 58 9.16 -0.56 15.52
C ALA A 58 8.15 -1.29 16.43
N HIS A 59 6.91 -1.47 15.98
CA HIS A 59 5.84 -2.18 16.69
C HIS A 59 5.57 -3.60 16.16
N GLY A 60 6.46 -4.12 15.30
CA GLY A 60 6.50 -5.52 14.87
C GLY A 60 5.84 -5.80 13.52
N ALA A 61 5.59 -4.81 12.67
CA ALA A 61 5.11 -5.05 11.32
C ALA A 61 6.13 -5.86 10.49
N GLN A 62 5.65 -6.94 9.87
CA GLN A 62 6.45 -7.83 9.02
C GLN A 62 5.89 -7.94 7.59
N VAL A 63 4.67 -7.45 7.36
CA VAL A 63 3.97 -7.53 6.08
C VAL A 63 3.54 -6.13 5.64
N PHE A 64 3.93 -5.72 4.43
CA PHE A 64 3.71 -4.37 3.92
C PHE A 64 2.85 -4.39 2.67
N GLY A 65 1.81 -3.57 2.64
CA GLY A 65 1.00 -3.28 1.47
C GLY A 65 1.26 -1.86 0.96
N TRP A 66 1.54 -1.73 -0.34
CA TRP A 66 1.80 -0.46 -1.01
C TRP A 66 0.71 -0.23 -2.04
N GLY A 67 -0.26 0.62 -1.68
CA GLY A 67 -1.45 0.88 -2.47
C GLY A 67 -1.38 2.20 -3.23
N ALA A 68 -1.66 2.13 -4.53
CA ALA A 68 -2.00 3.28 -5.36
C ALA A 68 -3.26 2.97 -6.19
N HIS A 69 -3.83 3.99 -6.83
CA HIS A 69 -4.96 3.79 -7.73
C HIS A 69 -4.84 4.65 -8.98
N GLY A 70 -5.40 4.15 -10.07
CA GLY A 70 -5.63 4.88 -11.31
C GLY A 70 -7.01 5.55 -11.34
N SER A 71 -7.59 5.72 -12.52
CA SER A 71 -8.94 6.27 -12.71
C SER A 71 -9.07 7.71 -12.16
N VAL A 72 -8.15 8.58 -12.61
CA VAL A 72 -8.10 10.01 -12.26
C VAL A 72 -7.84 10.21 -10.77
N CYS A 73 -6.60 9.96 -10.36
CA CYS A 73 -6.17 10.20 -8.99
C CYS A 73 -5.95 11.71 -8.74
N GLY A 74 -6.75 12.31 -7.85
CA GLY A 74 -6.56 13.71 -7.45
C GLY A 74 -5.22 13.99 -6.76
N GLY A 75 -4.57 12.96 -6.21
CA GLY A 75 -3.21 13.06 -5.66
C GLY A 75 -2.09 12.93 -6.69
N GLN A 76 -2.41 12.57 -7.92
CA GLN A 76 -1.47 12.49 -9.05
C GLN A 76 -2.11 13.07 -10.32
N PRO A 77 -2.36 14.39 -10.39
CA PRO A 77 -3.04 15.00 -11.54
C PRO A 77 -2.26 14.79 -12.84
N GLY A 78 -2.94 14.35 -13.89
CA GLY A 78 -2.36 14.16 -15.23
C GLY A 78 -1.49 12.91 -15.40
N VAL A 79 -1.34 12.10 -14.36
CA VAL A 79 -0.61 10.82 -14.42
C VAL A 79 -1.55 9.75 -14.97
N SER A 80 -1.09 9.00 -15.97
CA SER A 80 -1.85 7.87 -16.53
C SER A 80 -1.88 6.68 -15.57
N ASP A 81 -2.79 5.73 -15.78
CA ASP A 81 -2.86 4.52 -14.95
C ASP A 81 -1.56 3.69 -15.06
N ASP A 82 -0.98 3.61 -16.27
CA ASP A 82 0.29 2.91 -16.52
C ASP A 82 1.45 3.60 -15.82
N ASP A 83 1.54 4.93 -15.90
CA ASP A 83 2.58 5.70 -15.21
C ASP A 83 2.43 5.59 -13.68
N SER A 84 1.19 5.66 -13.18
CA SER A 84 0.92 5.49 -11.76
C SER A 84 1.34 4.09 -11.28
N LYS A 85 1.14 3.05 -12.09
CA LYS A 85 1.57 1.70 -11.75
C LYS A 85 3.10 1.55 -11.83
N ALA A 86 3.75 2.20 -12.80
CA ALA A 86 5.21 2.24 -12.89
C ALA A 86 5.85 2.90 -11.65
N ILE A 87 5.32 4.07 -11.24
CA ILE A 87 5.77 4.76 -10.01
C ILE A 87 5.59 3.86 -8.78
N LEU A 88 4.47 3.13 -8.69
CA LEU A 88 4.22 2.21 -7.59
C LEU A 88 5.27 1.10 -7.53
N LEU A 89 5.63 0.53 -8.68
CA LEU A 89 6.64 -0.52 -8.76
C LEU A 89 8.01 -0.02 -8.30
N GLU A 90 8.41 1.18 -8.71
CA GLU A 90 9.66 1.83 -8.26
C GLU A 90 9.66 2.04 -6.74
N LYS A 91 8.55 2.57 -6.19
CA LYS A 91 8.39 2.74 -4.74
C LYS A 91 8.50 1.42 -3.99
N ILE A 92 7.91 0.35 -4.49
CA ILE A 92 8.02 -0.96 -3.86
C ILE A 92 9.48 -1.44 -3.83
N GLN A 93 10.26 -1.22 -4.89
CA GLN A 93 11.69 -1.57 -4.89
C GLN A 93 12.46 -0.75 -3.83
N GLU A 94 12.20 0.55 -3.72
CA GLU A 94 12.79 1.39 -2.66
C GLU A 94 12.46 0.84 -1.26
N LYS A 95 11.21 0.41 -1.03
CA LYS A 95 10.78 -0.12 0.27
C LYS A 95 11.37 -1.49 0.59
N LYS A 96 11.56 -2.35 -0.41
CA LYS A 96 12.26 -3.64 -0.23
C LYS A 96 13.72 -3.45 0.20
N LEU A 97 14.38 -2.39 -0.28
CA LEU A 97 15.72 -2.04 0.17
C LEU A 97 15.71 -1.47 1.59
N LYS A 98 14.68 -0.69 1.94
CA LYS A 98 14.54 -0.10 3.28
C LYS A 98 14.20 -1.14 4.37
N PHE A 99 13.35 -2.11 4.07
CA PHE A 99 12.88 -3.14 5.01
C PHE A 99 13.22 -4.55 4.51
N PRO A 100 14.52 -4.90 4.46
CA PRO A 100 14.95 -6.18 3.92
C PRO A 100 14.46 -7.34 4.81
N GLY A 101 13.87 -8.36 4.19
CA GLY A 101 13.35 -9.56 4.88
C GLY A 101 11.87 -9.50 5.27
N ASN A 102 11.24 -8.33 5.14
CA ASN A 102 9.79 -8.19 5.26
C ASN A 102 9.09 -8.66 3.98
N LYS A 103 7.80 -9.01 4.07
CA LYS A 103 6.98 -9.32 2.90
C LYS A 103 6.38 -8.04 2.34
N HIS A 104 6.41 -7.86 1.02
CA HIS A 104 5.87 -6.68 0.35
C HIS A 104 4.80 -7.09 -0.66
N TYR A 105 3.68 -6.39 -0.63
CA TYR A 105 2.58 -6.53 -1.57
C TYR A 105 2.37 -5.21 -2.31
N GLY A 106 2.33 -5.26 -3.63
CA GLY A 106 1.86 -4.15 -4.45
C GLY A 106 0.36 -4.25 -4.65
N ILE A 107 -0.34 -3.12 -4.55
CA ILE A 107 -1.79 -3.03 -4.74
C ILE A 107 -2.09 -1.88 -5.69
N PHE A 108 -2.66 -2.21 -6.85
CA PHE A 108 -3.09 -1.21 -7.82
C PHE A 108 -4.58 -1.36 -8.09
N LEU A 109 -5.32 -0.28 -7.86
CA LEU A 109 -6.77 -0.26 -7.98
C LEU A 109 -7.22 0.66 -9.11
N THR A 110 -8.15 0.20 -9.94
CA THR A 110 -8.92 1.04 -10.86
C THR A 110 -10.41 0.94 -10.50
N GLU A 111 -11.28 1.65 -11.21
CA GLU A 111 -12.73 1.46 -11.01
C GLU A 111 -13.20 0.04 -11.37
N GLU A 112 -12.47 -0.66 -12.23
CA GLU A 112 -12.84 -1.99 -12.74
C GLU A 112 -12.32 -3.15 -11.88
N LYS A 113 -11.11 -3.03 -11.31
CA LYS A 113 -10.45 -4.15 -10.63
C LYS A 113 -9.44 -3.73 -9.57
N VAL A 114 -9.26 -4.60 -8.59
CA VAL A 114 -8.13 -4.57 -7.65
C VAL A 114 -7.09 -5.58 -8.13
N GLU A 115 -5.86 -5.14 -8.37
CA GLU A 115 -4.72 -6.01 -8.59
C GLU A 115 -3.86 -6.03 -7.32
N ILE A 116 -3.52 -7.23 -6.83
CA ILE A 116 -2.62 -7.42 -5.70
C ILE A 116 -1.63 -8.55 -5.97
N TRP A 117 -0.35 -8.28 -5.73
CA TRP A 117 0.73 -9.25 -5.96
C TRP A 117 1.78 -9.17 -4.85
N GLU A 118 2.46 -10.28 -4.58
CA GLU A 118 3.66 -10.30 -3.74
C GLU A 118 4.85 -9.85 -4.59
N ALA A 119 5.65 -8.91 -4.10
CA ALA A 119 6.62 -8.15 -4.90
C ALA A 119 8.09 -8.47 -4.61
#